data_AF-A0AAD4I6Y5-F1
#
_entry.id   AF-A0AAD4I6Y5-F1
#
_cell.length_a   1.000
_cell.length_b   1.000
_cell.length_c   1.000
_cell.angle_alpha   90.00
_cell.angle_beta   90.00
_cell.angle_gamma   90.00
#
_symmetry.space_group_name_H-M   'P 1'
#
loop_
_entity.id
_entity.type
_entity.pdbx_description
1 polymer ?
#
loop_
_entity_poly.entity_id
_entity_poly.type
_entity_poly.pdbx_seq_one_letter_code
_entity_poly.pdbx_strand_id
1 'polypeptide(L)'
;MDEYEEAVLFTFALLETRLDRLEYVLGGSQDGAKDKARTIPDRIHKMEQSLQQLAGKTALLDEANNLLSKHKDILKPPLHNHTDDDTDGPTLDPTQRAALVLERAPAISQTASQLQALADQQLPSTDGFTKLAILRPRIAEAEDTQLQQALKISELRRRNGLLNQRYRHVMFLGAGRCWVDYNERLTKGLRALVREEYRRREDEEEGVGVGVGVAGEEEEEELQGEGEGEDSDSKSEYSDDEL
;
A
#
# COMPACT_ATOMS: atom_id res chain seq x y z
N MET A 1 15.23 -15.56 3.33
CA MET A 1 14.64 -16.81 2.85
C MET A 1 15.82 -17.71 2.57
N ASP A 2 15.91 -18.80 3.29
CA ASP A 2 17.03 -19.72 3.13
C ASP A 2 16.89 -20.42 1.77
N GLU A 3 18.00 -20.67 1.07
CA GLU A 3 18.04 -21.33 -0.25
C GLU A 3 17.24 -22.66 -0.25
N TYR A 4 17.21 -23.33 0.89
CA TYR A 4 16.42 -24.53 1.13
C TYR A 4 14.90 -24.28 1.11
N GLU A 5 14.43 -23.19 1.72
CA GLU A 5 13.00 -22.83 1.71
C GLU A 5 12.52 -22.49 0.30
N GLU A 6 13.36 -21.81 -0.49
CA GLU A 6 13.08 -21.50 -1.89
C GLU A 6 13.01 -22.77 -2.75
N ALA A 7 13.95 -23.71 -2.57
CA ALA A 7 13.93 -24.99 -3.27
C ALA A 7 12.69 -25.84 -2.92
N VAL A 8 12.26 -25.84 -1.66
CA VAL A 8 11.05 -26.55 -1.22
C VAL A 8 9.79 -25.93 -1.84
N LEU A 9 9.70 -24.61 -1.89
CA LEU A 9 8.56 -23.93 -2.52
C LEU A 9 8.52 -24.15 -4.04
N PHE A 10 9.67 -24.15 -4.70
CA PHE A 10 9.77 -24.39 -6.14
C PHE A 10 9.36 -25.82 -6.50
N THR A 11 9.90 -26.81 -5.79
CA THR A 11 9.54 -28.21 -6.02
C THR A 11 8.06 -28.47 -5.77
N PHE A 12 7.49 -27.83 -4.75
CA PHE A 12 6.06 -27.88 -4.46
C PHE A 12 5.22 -27.31 -5.61
N ALA A 13 5.56 -26.11 -6.10
CA ALA A 13 4.84 -25.48 -7.20
C ALA A 13 4.94 -26.30 -8.50
N LEU A 14 6.09 -26.94 -8.74
CA LEU A 14 6.27 -27.85 -9.88
C LEU A 14 5.42 -29.12 -9.75
N LEU A 15 5.21 -29.62 -8.53
CA LEU A 15 4.35 -30.78 -8.29
C LEU A 15 2.87 -30.42 -8.53
N GLU A 16 2.43 -29.28 -8.00
CA GLU A 16 1.06 -28.76 -8.13
C GLU A 16 0.70 -28.57 -9.62
N THR A 17 1.56 -27.87 -10.38
CA THR A 17 1.34 -27.64 -11.82
C THR A 17 1.31 -28.94 -12.65
N ARG A 18 2.16 -29.92 -12.32
CA ARG A 18 2.16 -31.21 -13.01
C ARG A 18 0.89 -32.01 -12.71
N LEU A 19 0.41 -31.95 -11.48
CA LEU A 19 -0.81 -32.63 -11.08
C LEU A 19 -2.04 -31.99 -11.74
N ASP A 20 -2.13 -30.66 -11.76
CA ASP A 20 -3.19 -29.93 -12.47
C ASP A 20 -3.23 -30.29 -13.97
N ARG A 21 -2.05 -30.45 -14.59
CA ARG A 21 -1.96 -30.87 -15.99
C ARG A 21 -2.45 -32.31 -16.20
N LEU A 22 -2.12 -33.23 -15.29
CA LEU A 22 -2.60 -34.61 -15.37
C LEU A 22 -4.11 -34.68 -15.15
N GLU A 23 -4.63 -33.89 -14.21
CA GLU A 23 -6.07 -33.77 -13.99
C GLU A 23 -6.78 -33.19 -15.22
N TYR A 24 -6.23 -32.14 -15.83
CA TYR A 24 -6.76 -31.56 -17.07
C TYR A 24 -6.79 -32.58 -18.22
N VAL A 25 -5.74 -33.40 -18.36
CA VAL A 25 -5.66 -34.40 -19.43
C VAL A 25 -6.60 -35.58 -19.19
N LEU A 26 -6.75 -36.06 -17.95
CA LEU A 26 -7.61 -37.21 -17.64
C LEU A 26 -9.09 -36.83 -17.41
N GLY A 27 -9.37 -35.63 -16.92
CA GLY A 27 -10.70 -35.20 -16.49
C GLY A 27 -11.30 -34.02 -17.27
N GLY A 28 -10.56 -33.43 -18.21
CA GLY A 28 -10.96 -32.20 -18.90
C GLY A 28 -10.89 -30.96 -18.02
N SER A 29 -11.31 -29.81 -18.55
CA SER A 29 -11.32 -28.54 -17.82
C SER A 29 -12.29 -28.59 -16.64
N GLN A 30 -11.76 -28.85 -15.44
CA GLN A 30 -12.46 -28.60 -14.19
C GLN A 30 -12.43 -27.08 -13.91
N ASP A 31 -13.54 -26.52 -13.43
CA ASP A 31 -13.62 -25.14 -12.93
C ASP A 31 -12.84 -25.00 -11.59
N GLY A 32 -11.52 -25.19 -11.65
CA GLY A 32 -10.63 -25.23 -10.51
C GLY A 32 -10.06 -23.86 -10.16
N ALA A 33 -10.88 -22.92 -9.73
CA ALA A 33 -10.39 -21.56 -9.44
C ALA A 33 -11.05 -20.87 -8.23
N LYS A 34 -11.31 -21.57 -7.12
CA LYS A 34 -11.83 -20.89 -5.92
C LYS A 34 -10.99 -21.03 -4.65
N ASP A 35 -10.30 -22.14 -4.40
CA ASP A 35 -9.54 -22.29 -3.15
C ASP A 35 -8.05 -22.58 -3.40
N LYS A 36 -7.27 -21.49 -3.40
CA LYS A 36 -5.82 -21.53 -3.24
C LYS A 36 -5.55 -21.70 -1.74
N ALA A 37 -5.14 -22.91 -1.35
CA ALA A 37 -4.77 -23.24 0.03
C ALA A 37 -3.68 -22.27 0.55
N ARG A 38 -3.96 -21.60 1.67
CA ARG A 38 -3.14 -20.47 2.18
C ARG A 38 -1.90 -20.91 2.97
N THR A 39 -1.82 -22.18 3.38
CA THR A 39 -0.73 -22.70 4.19
C THR A 39 -0.12 -23.96 3.58
N ILE A 40 1.18 -24.18 3.76
CA ILE A 40 1.90 -25.36 3.24
C ILE A 40 1.22 -26.70 3.63
N PRO A 41 0.82 -26.96 4.89
CA PRO A 41 0.17 -28.24 5.24
C PRO A 41 -1.18 -28.43 4.55
N ASP A 42 -1.96 -27.37 4.38
CA ASP A 42 -3.24 -27.39 3.66
C ASP A 42 -3.03 -27.72 2.17
N ARG A 43 -1.99 -27.15 1.56
CA ARG A 43 -1.60 -27.49 0.18
C ARG A 43 -1.18 -28.96 0.05
N ILE A 44 -0.47 -29.52 1.03
CA ILE A 44 -0.08 -30.95 1.03
C ILE A 44 -1.31 -31.85 1.07
N HIS A 45 -2.27 -31.58 1.96
CA HIS A 45 -3.50 -32.38 2.05
C HIS A 45 -4.34 -32.31 0.78
N LYS A 46 -4.40 -31.13 0.12
CA LYS A 46 -5.05 -31.00 -1.18
C LYS A 46 -4.38 -31.86 -2.25
N MET A 47 -3.04 -31.86 -2.31
CA MET A 47 -2.30 -32.71 -3.26
C MET A 47 -2.48 -34.21 -2.96
N GLU A 48 -2.56 -34.59 -1.69
CA GLU A 48 -2.82 -35.98 -1.30
C GLU A 48 -4.22 -36.42 -1.73
N GLN A 49 -5.22 -35.57 -1.51
CA GLN A 49 -6.61 -35.83 -1.91
C GLN A 49 -6.74 -35.92 -3.43
N SER A 50 -6.09 -35.03 -4.19
CA SER A 50 -6.12 -35.07 -5.65
C SER A 50 -5.37 -36.28 -6.22
N LEU A 51 -4.26 -36.70 -5.60
CA LEU A 51 -3.57 -37.94 -5.94
C LEU A 51 -4.45 -39.17 -5.69
N GLN A 52 -5.18 -39.22 -4.56
CA GLN A 52 -6.13 -40.30 -4.28
C GLN A 52 -7.28 -40.33 -5.29
N GLN A 53 -7.81 -39.18 -5.69
CA GLN A 53 -8.83 -39.09 -6.73
C GLN A 53 -8.30 -39.51 -8.11
N LEU A 54 -7.05 -39.12 -8.42
CA LEU A 54 -6.40 -39.50 -9.67
C LEU A 54 -6.13 -41.01 -9.71
N ALA A 55 -5.72 -41.62 -8.59
CA ALA A 55 -5.58 -43.06 -8.42
C ALA A 55 -6.93 -43.81 -8.55
N GLY A 56 -8.07 -43.17 -8.26
CA GLY A 56 -9.38 -43.72 -8.60
C GLY A 56 -9.64 -43.70 -10.12
N LYS A 57 -9.17 -42.68 -10.82
CA LYS A 57 -9.27 -42.52 -12.28
C LYS A 57 -8.27 -43.38 -13.06
N THR A 58 -7.21 -43.90 -12.43
CA THR A 58 -6.25 -44.79 -13.10
C THR A 58 -6.84 -46.12 -13.54
N ALA A 59 -8.02 -46.54 -13.04
CA ALA A 59 -8.73 -47.69 -13.59
C ALA A 59 -9.08 -47.50 -15.08
N LEU A 60 -9.41 -46.26 -15.48
CA LEU A 60 -9.62 -45.89 -16.90
C LEU A 60 -8.29 -45.86 -17.67
N LEU A 61 -7.20 -45.50 -16.99
CA LEU A 61 -5.84 -45.56 -17.57
C LEU A 61 -5.42 -47.01 -17.79
N ASP A 62 -5.73 -47.92 -16.88
CA ASP A 62 -5.50 -49.36 -17.05
C ASP A 62 -6.34 -49.93 -18.19
N GLU A 63 -7.59 -49.50 -18.34
CA GLU A 63 -8.44 -49.88 -19.48
C GLU A 63 -7.90 -49.33 -20.80
N ALA A 64 -7.49 -48.06 -20.83
CA ALA A 64 -6.85 -47.44 -22.00
C ALA A 64 -5.50 -48.09 -22.32
N ASN A 65 -4.72 -48.48 -21.32
CA ASN A 65 -3.45 -49.19 -21.50
C ASN A 65 -3.68 -50.64 -21.95
N ASN A 66 -4.76 -51.29 -21.49
CA ASN A 66 -5.19 -52.60 -21.98
C ASN A 66 -5.63 -52.51 -23.45
N LEU A 67 -6.41 -51.49 -23.81
CA LEU A 67 -6.81 -51.21 -25.19
C LEU A 67 -5.60 -50.89 -26.07
N LEU A 68 -4.68 -50.06 -25.59
CA LEU A 68 -3.40 -49.75 -26.24
C LEU A 68 -2.55 -51.01 -26.44
N SER A 69 -2.52 -51.89 -25.44
CA SER A 69 -1.75 -53.14 -25.52
C SER A 69 -2.35 -54.11 -26.54
N LYS A 70 -3.68 -54.12 -26.69
CA LYS A 70 -4.43 -54.92 -27.67
C LYS A 70 -4.37 -54.35 -29.08
N HIS A 71 -4.25 -53.03 -29.20
CA HIS A 71 -4.29 -52.30 -30.47
C HIS A 71 -3.03 -51.46 -30.70
N LYS A 72 -1.85 -52.05 -30.49
CA LYS A 72 -0.57 -51.38 -30.77
C LYS A 72 -0.41 -50.99 -32.24
N ASP A 73 -1.14 -51.69 -33.12
CA ASP A 73 -1.12 -51.50 -34.57
C ASP A 73 -1.84 -50.21 -35.02
N ILE A 74 -2.72 -49.65 -34.17
CA ILE A 74 -3.43 -48.39 -34.46
C ILE A 74 -2.52 -47.18 -34.22
N LEU A 75 -1.63 -47.26 -33.22
CA LEU A 75 -0.70 -46.17 -32.90
C LEU A 75 0.64 -46.27 -33.63
N LYS A 76 0.97 -47.46 -34.16
CA LYS A 76 2.10 -47.67 -35.04
C LYS A 76 1.56 -48.13 -36.39
N PRO A 77 1.20 -47.21 -37.31
CA PRO A 77 0.99 -47.62 -38.69
C PRO A 77 2.22 -48.44 -39.11
N PRO A 78 2.05 -49.58 -39.80
CA PRO A 78 3.19 -50.36 -40.24
C PRO A 78 4.06 -49.45 -41.08
N LEU A 79 5.28 -49.18 -40.60
CA LEU A 79 6.38 -48.64 -41.39
C LEU A 79 6.53 -49.57 -42.60
N HIS A 80 5.80 -49.31 -43.67
CA HIS A 80 6.17 -49.79 -44.98
C HIS A 80 7.45 -49.03 -45.31
N ASN A 81 8.57 -49.74 -45.20
CA ASN A 81 9.83 -49.48 -45.85
C ASN A 81 10.15 -48.00 -46.07
N HIS A 82 10.83 -47.40 -45.10
CA HIS A 82 11.72 -46.27 -45.37
C HIS A 82 12.75 -46.71 -46.40
N THR A 83 12.47 -46.42 -47.67
CA THR A 83 13.48 -46.13 -48.67
C THR A 83 13.24 -44.70 -49.10
N ASP A 84 14.07 -43.81 -48.56
CA ASP A 84 14.60 -42.62 -49.22
C ASP A 84 13.62 -41.85 -50.13
N ASP A 85 12.77 -41.02 -49.53
CA ASP A 85 12.38 -39.73 -50.13
C ASP A 85 11.76 -38.82 -49.07
N ASP A 86 12.58 -37.98 -48.45
CA ASP A 86 12.17 -36.92 -47.51
C ASP A 86 11.44 -35.75 -48.20
N THR A 87 10.89 -35.96 -49.41
CA THR A 87 10.15 -34.95 -50.17
C THR A 87 8.65 -35.24 -50.29
N ASP A 88 8.21 -36.46 -49.99
CA ASP A 88 6.80 -36.81 -50.09
C ASP A 88 6.15 -36.88 -48.71
N GLY A 89 5.31 -35.88 -48.45
CA GLY A 89 4.38 -35.87 -47.32
C GLY A 89 3.44 -37.08 -47.32
N PRO A 90 2.52 -37.20 -46.34
CA PRO A 90 1.69 -38.40 -46.16
C PRO A 90 1.08 -38.85 -47.48
N THR A 91 1.17 -40.16 -47.78
CA THR A 91 0.76 -40.80 -49.04
C THR A 91 -0.75 -40.72 -49.25
N LEU A 92 -1.30 -39.52 -49.38
CA LEU A 92 -2.66 -39.26 -49.80
C LEU A 92 -2.72 -39.37 -51.32
N ASP A 93 -3.72 -40.12 -51.80
CA ASP A 93 -4.08 -40.16 -53.21
C ASP A 93 -4.33 -38.72 -53.73
N PRO A 94 -3.93 -38.35 -54.97
CA PRO A 94 -4.16 -37.02 -55.53
C PRO A 94 -5.60 -36.54 -55.41
N THR A 95 -6.59 -37.45 -55.44
CA THR A 95 -8.01 -37.11 -55.24
C THR A 95 -8.30 -36.65 -53.81
N GLN A 96 -7.68 -37.29 -52.81
CA GLN A 96 -7.82 -36.93 -51.39
C GLN A 96 -7.13 -35.60 -51.08
N ARG A 97 -5.97 -35.32 -51.70
CA ARG A 97 -5.32 -34.01 -51.60
C ARG A 97 -6.18 -32.89 -52.17
N ALA A 98 -6.78 -33.11 -53.35
CA ALA A 98 -7.69 -32.13 -53.95
C ALA A 98 -8.93 -31.89 -53.08
N ALA A 99 -9.50 -32.96 -52.50
CA ALA A 99 -10.63 -32.84 -51.58
C ALA A 99 -10.29 -32.04 -50.31
N LEU A 100 -9.11 -32.28 -49.72
CA LEU A 100 -8.64 -31.56 -48.53
C LEU A 100 -8.33 -30.09 -48.83
N VAL A 101 -7.73 -29.79 -49.98
CA VAL A 101 -7.52 -28.41 -50.44
C VAL A 101 -8.84 -27.71 -50.66
N LEU A 102 -9.84 -28.38 -51.24
CA LEU A 102 -11.16 -27.81 -51.46
C LEU A 102 -11.91 -27.55 -50.14
N GLU A 103 -11.81 -28.49 -49.19
CA GLU A 103 -12.36 -28.33 -47.84
C GLU A 103 -11.72 -27.15 -47.09
N ARG A 104 -10.40 -26.99 -47.21
CA ARG A 104 -9.64 -25.98 -46.46
C ARG A 104 -9.52 -24.63 -47.18
N ALA A 105 -9.78 -24.56 -48.47
CA ALA A 105 -9.77 -23.34 -49.29
C ALA A 105 -10.49 -22.13 -48.64
N PRO A 106 -11.73 -22.25 -48.09
CA PRO A 106 -12.39 -21.12 -47.46
C PRO A 106 -11.64 -20.62 -46.22
N ALA A 107 -11.05 -21.51 -45.42
CA ALA A 107 -10.28 -21.12 -44.24
C ALA A 107 -8.94 -20.45 -44.60
N ILE A 108 -8.31 -20.87 -45.70
CA ILE A 108 -7.10 -20.21 -46.22
C ILE A 108 -7.43 -18.78 -46.67
N SER A 109 -8.54 -18.59 -47.41
CA SER A 109 -9.00 -17.26 -47.83
C SER A 109 -9.39 -16.36 -46.65
N GLN A 110 -10.07 -16.93 -45.64
CA GLN A 110 -10.44 -16.22 -44.42
C GLN A 110 -9.21 -15.80 -43.60
N THR A 111 -8.24 -16.68 -43.41
CA THR A 111 -6.99 -16.37 -42.68
C THR A 111 -6.12 -15.37 -43.45
N ALA A 112 -6.04 -15.48 -44.78
CA ALA A 112 -5.38 -14.47 -45.61
C ALA A 112 -6.04 -13.09 -45.47
N SER A 113 -7.37 -13.04 -45.45
CA SER A 113 -8.13 -11.80 -45.24
C SER A 113 -7.94 -11.23 -43.82
N GLN A 114 -7.84 -12.08 -42.79
CA GLN A 114 -7.54 -11.66 -41.42
C GLN A 114 -6.11 -11.12 -41.30
N LEU A 115 -5.14 -11.75 -41.94
CA LEU A 115 -3.74 -11.28 -41.96
C LEU A 115 -3.62 -9.97 -42.74
N GLN A 116 -4.33 -9.83 -43.85
CA GLN A 116 -4.39 -8.57 -44.59
C GLN A 116 -5.04 -7.47 -43.75
N ALA A 117 -6.14 -7.78 -43.06
CA ALA A 117 -6.78 -6.83 -42.14
C ALA A 117 -5.85 -6.43 -40.97
N LEU A 118 -5.00 -7.34 -40.49
CA LEU A 118 -3.99 -7.04 -39.48
C LEU A 118 -2.82 -6.23 -40.04
N ALA A 119 -2.43 -6.45 -41.30
CA ALA A 119 -1.41 -5.66 -41.98
C ALA A 119 -1.91 -4.23 -42.29
N ASP A 120 -3.19 -4.08 -42.59
CA ASP A 120 -3.86 -2.80 -42.84
C ASP A 120 -4.09 -2.00 -41.52
N GLN A 121 -4.00 -2.66 -40.35
CA GLN A 121 -3.97 -1.97 -39.07
C GLN A 121 -2.64 -1.23 -38.92
N GLN A 122 -2.69 0.10 -39.06
CA GLN A 122 -1.57 0.97 -38.76
C GLN A 122 -1.18 0.80 -37.29
N LEU A 123 -0.06 0.13 -37.03
CA LEU A 123 0.54 0.10 -35.70
C LEU A 123 0.80 1.55 -35.27
N PRO A 124 0.38 1.96 -34.06
CA PRO A 124 0.63 3.30 -33.58
C PRO A 124 2.14 3.58 -33.58
N SER A 125 2.52 4.81 -33.92
CA SER A 125 3.92 5.23 -34.00
C SER A 125 4.68 4.86 -32.73
N THR A 126 5.74 4.07 -32.89
CA THR A 126 6.59 3.59 -31.79
C THR A 126 7.41 4.71 -31.14
N ASP A 127 7.40 5.91 -31.72
CA ASP A 127 8.04 7.10 -31.18
C ASP A 127 7.51 7.48 -29.78
N GLY A 128 6.22 7.27 -29.51
CA GLY A 128 5.65 7.50 -28.17
C GLY A 128 6.20 6.52 -27.12
N PHE A 129 6.29 5.24 -27.48
CA PHE A 129 6.78 4.19 -26.58
C PHE A 129 8.28 4.30 -26.33
N THR A 130 9.07 4.68 -27.34
CA THR A 130 10.51 4.93 -27.17
C THR A 130 10.77 6.13 -26.26
N LYS A 131 10.00 7.22 -26.40
CA LYS A 131 10.06 8.36 -25.48
C LYS A 131 9.71 7.96 -24.04
N LEU A 132 8.68 7.13 -23.83
CA LEU A 132 8.34 6.62 -22.50
C LEU A 132 9.46 5.74 -21.91
N ALA A 133 10.07 4.88 -22.74
CA ALA A 133 11.20 4.07 -22.31
C ALA A 133 12.41 4.93 -21.89
N ILE A 134 12.65 6.05 -22.60
CA ILE A 134 13.72 7.00 -22.27
C ILE A 134 13.41 7.80 -20.99
N LEU A 135 12.13 8.09 -20.72
CA LEU A 135 11.72 8.86 -19.52
C LEU A 135 11.77 8.04 -18.24
N ARG A 136 11.60 6.71 -18.31
CA ARG A 136 11.61 5.82 -17.14
C ARG A 136 12.80 6.00 -16.20
N PRO A 137 14.07 6.03 -16.63
CA PRO A 137 15.21 6.25 -15.73
C PRO A 137 15.17 7.62 -15.07
N ARG A 138 14.73 8.67 -15.77
CA ARG A 138 14.62 10.03 -15.21
C ARG A 138 13.57 10.13 -14.11
N ILE A 139 12.47 9.37 -14.24
CA ILE A 139 11.44 9.28 -13.20
C ILE A 139 12.01 8.59 -11.97
N ALA A 140 12.73 7.48 -12.13
CA ALA A 140 13.36 6.77 -11.01
C ALA A 140 14.39 7.66 -10.27
N GLU A 141 15.23 8.41 -11.01
CA GLU A 141 16.16 9.36 -10.41
C GLU A 141 15.42 10.46 -9.61
N ALA A 142 14.32 10.98 -10.14
CA ALA A 142 13.52 11.99 -9.46
C ALA A 142 12.87 11.44 -8.18
N GLU A 143 12.34 10.22 -8.21
CA GLU A 143 11.78 9.53 -7.06
C GLU A 143 12.83 9.33 -5.95
N ASP A 144 14.04 8.90 -6.31
CA ASP A 144 15.14 8.75 -5.35
C ASP A 144 15.51 10.09 -4.69
N THR A 145 15.57 11.17 -5.47
CA THR A 145 15.82 12.51 -4.90
C THR A 145 14.69 12.98 -3.99
N GLN A 146 13.43 12.68 -4.34
CA GLN A 146 12.28 13.03 -3.52
C GLN A 146 12.32 12.29 -2.17
N LEU A 147 12.68 11.00 -2.18
CA LEU A 147 12.84 10.22 -0.95
C LEU A 147 13.94 10.81 -0.06
N GLN A 148 15.10 11.16 -0.63
CA GLN A 148 16.19 11.79 0.12
C GLN A 148 15.77 13.14 0.72
N GLN A 149 15.03 13.94 -0.04
CA GLN A 149 14.50 15.23 0.43
C GLN A 149 13.49 15.03 1.56
N ALA A 150 12.56 14.08 1.44
CA ALA A 150 11.57 13.78 2.46
C ALA A 150 12.22 13.37 3.78
N LEU A 151 13.25 12.50 3.73
CA LEU A 151 14.03 12.12 4.90
C LEU A 151 14.70 13.34 5.55
N LYS A 152 15.37 14.18 4.75
CA LYS A 152 16.01 15.40 5.27
C LYS A 152 15.02 16.37 5.90
N ILE A 153 13.84 16.55 5.29
CA ILE A 153 12.77 17.40 5.82
C ILE A 153 12.28 16.85 7.15
N SER A 154 12.05 15.53 7.26
CA SER A 154 11.61 14.91 8.51
C SER A 154 12.63 15.10 9.64
N GLU A 155 13.93 14.95 9.35
CA GLU A 155 15.00 15.18 10.31
C GLU A 155 15.05 16.63 10.77
N LEU A 156 14.96 17.57 9.83
CA LEU A 156 14.97 19.01 10.12
C LEU A 156 13.75 19.41 10.96
N ARG A 157 12.56 18.91 10.61
CA ARG A 157 11.33 19.14 11.41
C ARG A 157 11.50 18.61 12.83
N ARG A 158 12.05 17.41 13.01
CA ARG A 158 12.34 16.86 14.34
C ARG A 158 13.30 17.73 15.15
N ARG A 159 14.44 18.13 14.55
CA ARG A 159 15.44 18.97 15.22
C ARG A 159 14.88 20.35 15.56
N ASN A 160 14.16 20.96 14.63
CA ASN A 160 13.54 22.27 14.82
C ASN A 160 12.45 22.22 15.91
N GLY A 161 11.63 21.16 15.94
CA GLY A 161 10.64 20.93 16.99
C GLY A 161 11.26 20.89 18.39
N LEU A 162 12.36 20.13 18.56
CA LEU A 162 13.07 20.08 19.84
C LEU A 162 13.66 21.43 20.26
N LEU A 163 14.25 22.18 19.31
CA LEU A 163 14.81 23.49 19.58
C LEU A 163 13.73 24.50 19.96
N ASN A 164 12.61 24.52 19.24
CA ASN A 164 11.48 25.39 19.54
C ASN A 164 10.85 25.04 20.90
N GLN A 165 10.72 23.75 21.22
CA GLN A 165 10.23 23.32 22.52
C GLN A 165 11.15 23.82 23.64
N ARG A 166 12.47 23.63 23.50
CA ARG A 166 13.45 24.12 24.49
C ARG A 166 13.39 25.65 24.61
N TYR A 167 13.35 26.36 23.49
CA TYR A 167 13.24 27.82 23.46
C TYR A 167 11.98 28.28 24.19
N ARG A 168 10.83 27.65 23.93
CA ARG A 168 9.57 27.95 24.61
C ARG A 168 9.65 27.75 26.12
N HIS A 169 10.22 26.63 26.57
CA HIS A 169 10.36 26.35 28.00
C HIS A 169 11.32 27.30 28.70
N VAL A 170 12.46 27.63 28.09
CA VAL A 170 13.47 28.49 28.73
C VAL A 170 13.07 29.95 28.66
N MET A 171 12.77 30.46 27.47
CA MET A 171 12.64 31.90 27.25
C MET A 171 11.25 32.42 27.64
N PHE A 172 10.18 31.69 27.38
CA PHE A 172 8.84 32.15 27.75
C PHE A 172 8.46 31.67 29.15
N LEU A 173 8.46 30.35 29.38
CA LEU A 173 8.02 29.82 30.68
C LEU A 173 9.01 30.14 31.80
N GLY A 174 10.32 30.03 31.54
CA GLY A 174 11.36 30.37 32.52
C GLY A 174 11.36 31.85 32.89
N ALA A 175 11.41 32.74 31.88
CA ALA A 175 11.37 34.19 32.14
C ALA A 175 10.04 34.64 32.75
N GLY A 176 8.91 34.06 32.30
CA GLY A 176 7.60 34.35 32.87
C GLY A 176 7.50 34.01 34.35
N ARG A 177 8.04 32.85 34.78
CA ARG A 177 8.11 32.50 36.22
C ARG A 177 8.94 33.49 37.01
N CYS A 178 10.12 33.86 36.50
CA CYS A 178 10.96 34.87 37.16
C CYS A 178 10.24 36.21 37.28
N TRP A 179 9.55 36.65 36.23
CA TRP A 179 8.79 37.89 36.22
C TRP A 179 7.65 37.88 37.25
N VAL A 180 6.89 36.78 37.34
CA VAL A 180 5.82 36.62 38.33
C VAL A 180 6.39 36.69 39.75
N ASP A 181 7.51 36.00 40.02
CA ASP A 181 8.16 36.03 41.33
C ASP A 181 8.62 37.44 41.71
N TYR A 182 9.20 38.19 40.76
CA TYR A 182 9.59 39.58 40.97
C TYR A 182 8.38 40.48 41.24
N ASN A 183 7.31 40.34 40.45
CA ASN A 183 6.09 41.11 40.61
C ASN A 183 5.44 40.82 41.97
N GLU A 184 5.42 39.57 42.41
CA GLU A 184 4.88 39.19 43.72
C GLU A 184 5.68 39.83 44.87
N ARG A 185 7.02 39.79 44.79
CA ARG A 185 7.90 40.42 45.78
C ARG A 185 7.72 41.94 45.81
N LEU A 186 7.64 42.57 44.63
CA LEU A 186 7.45 44.00 44.50
C LEU A 186 6.06 44.42 45.03
N THR A 187 5.02 43.66 44.72
CA THR A 187 3.66 43.90 45.23
C THR A 187 3.61 43.75 46.76
N LYS A 188 4.25 42.73 47.33
CA LYS A 188 4.36 42.55 48.79
C LYS A 188 5.10 43.73 49.44
N GLY A 189 6.20 44.19 48.82
CA GLY A 189 6.96 45.36 49.26
C GLY A 189 6.13 46.65 49.21
N LEU A 190 5.43 46.90 48.10
CA LEU A 190 4.53 48.04 47.95
C LEU A 190 3.41 48.02 49.00
N ARG A 191 2.76 46.87 49.23
CA ARG A 191 1.73 46.74 50.26
C ARG A 191 2.29 46.97 51.67
N ALA A 192 3.55 46.63 51.93
CA ALA A 192 4.19 46.92 53.21
C ALA A 192 4.47 48.43 53.35
N LEU A 193 5.04 49.06 52.33
CA LEU A 193 5.28 50.50 52.30
C LEU A 193 4.00 51.30 52.47
N VAL A 194 2.95 50.97 51.73
CA VAL A 194 1.64 51.62 51.87
C VAL A 194 1.13 51.52 53.31
N ARG A 195 1.23 50.34 53.95
CA ARG A 195 0.84 50.17 55.36
C ARG A 195 1.70 50.97 56.35
N GLU A 196 2.99 51.15 56.08
CA GLU A 196 3.87 51.99 56.91
C GLU A 196 3.58 53.49 56.69
N GLU A 197 3.35 53.92 55.45
CA GLU A 197 2.98 55.30 55.14
C GLU A 197 1.62 55.67 55.74
N TYR A 198 0.64 54.77 55.72
CA TYR A 198 -0.63 54.97 56.43
C TYR A 198 -0.41 55.12 57.95
N ARG A 199 0.36 54.23 58.58
CA ARG A 199 0.69 54.35 60.02
C ARG A 199 1.43 55.65 60.33
N ARG A 200 2.36 56.06 59.49
CA ARG A 200 3.10 57.32 59.67
C ARG A 200 2.19 58.54 59.51
N ARG A 201 1.23 58.51 58.59
CA ARG A 201 0.22 59.57 58.46
C ARG A 201 -0.71 59.62 59.65
N GLU A 202 -1.13 58.47 60.18
CA GLU A 202 -1.89 58.39 61.44
C GLU A 202 -1.07 58.97 62.60
N ASP A 203 0.22 58.64 62.72
CA ASP A 203 1.11 59.22 63.75
C ASP A 203 1.31 60.74 63.57
N GLU A 204 1.35 61.24 62.33
CA GLU A 204 1.45 62.67 62.00
C GLU A 204 0.12 63.40 62.26
N GLU A 205 -1.04 62.76 62.01
CA GLU A 205 -2.38 63.28 62.30
C GLU A 205 -2.71 63.22 63.80
N GLU A 206 -2.27 62.19 64.53
CA GLU A 206 -2.38 62.10 66.00
C GLU A 206 -1.41 63.07 66.69
N GLY A 207 -0.25 63.36 66.09
CA GLY A 207 0.69 64.39 66.53
C GLY A 207 0.22 65.83 66.27
N VAL A 208 -0.66 66.04 65.29
CA VAL A 208 -1.29 67.34 64.95
C VAL A 208 -2.71 67.46 65.53
N GLY A 209 -3.31 66.36 65.99
CA GLY A 209 -4.69 66.21 66.41
C GLY A 209 -4.98 66.38 67.91
N VAL A 210 -4.14 67.09 68.67
CA VAL A 210 -4.61 67.70 69.93
C VAL A 210 -5.32 69.00 69.60
N GLY A 211 -6.49 68.90 68.95
CA GLY A 211 -7.33 70.05 68.67
C GLY A 211 -8.31 69.82 67.53
N VAL A 212 -9.58 69.68 67.92
CA VAL A 212 -10.80 69.82 67.11
C VAL A 212 -11.30 68.53 66.46
N GLY A 213 -12.31 67.93 67.09
CA GLY A 213 -13.17 66.92 66.48
C GLY A 213 -14.35 67.54 65.75
N VAL A 214 -14.79 66.90 64.66
CA VAL A 214 -16.11 66.96 63.99
C VAL A 214 -16.15 65.67 63.14
N ALA A 215 -16.91 64.63 63.49
CA ALA A 215 -18.30 64.35 63.11
C ALA A 215 -18.55 64.17 61.60
N GLY A 216 -19.23 63.07 61.26
CA GLY A 216 -20.14 63.00 60.11
C GLY A 216 -19.65 62.20 58.89
N GLU A 217 -20.22 61.00 58.75
CA GLU A 217 -20.87 60.42 57.55
C GLU A 217 -20.25 60.66 56.16
N GLU A 218 -20.05 59.56 55.40
CA GLU A 218 -20.48 59.34 53.99
C GLU A 218 -19.79 58.05 53.47
N GLU A 219 -20.56 56.96 53.33
CA GLU A 219 -21.07 56.39 52.06
C GLU A 219 -20.15 55.30 51.47
N GLU A 220 -20.53 54.04 51.71
CA GLU A 220 -20.06 52.87 50.97
C GLU A 220 -20.87 52.75 49.67
N GLU A 221 -20.30 53.20 48.54
CA GLU A 221 -20.77 52.80 47.20
C GLU A 221 -20.03 51.53 46.76
N GLU A 222 -20.78 50.42 46.72
CA GLU A 222 -20.40 49.21 45.98
C GLU A 222 -20.38 49.50 44.47
N LEU A 223 -19.19 49.66 43.90
CA LEU A 223 -18.98 49.57 42.46
C LEU A 223 -18.63 48.13 42.08
N GLN A 224 -19.67 47.33 41.79
CA GLN A 224 -19.55 46.14 40.95
C GLN A 224 -19.37 46.60 39.49
N GLY A 225 -18.13 46.51 39.01
CA GLY A 225 -17.78 46.68 37.60
C GLY A 225 -17.64 45.34 36.92
N GLU A 226 -18.53 45.09 35.96
CA GLU A 226 -18.58 43.96 35.05
C GLU A 226 -17.31 43.84 34.19
N GLY A 227 -16.99 42.60 33.81
CA GLY A 227 -15.93 42.27 32.87
C GLY A 227 -16.19 40.90 32.27
N GLU A 228 -17.10 40.89 31.30
CA GLU A 228 -17.48 39.76 30.45
C GLU A 228 -16.24 39.07 29.84
N GLY A 229 -16.15 37.75 30.03
CA GLY A 229 -15.24 36.87 29.30
C GLY A 229 -16.07 35.90 28.47
N GLU A 230 -16.28 36.25 27.20
CA GLU A 230 -16.87 35.38 26.19
C GLU A 230 -16.01 34.11 26.01
N ASP A 231 -16.54 32.97 26.48
CA ASP A 231 -16.07 31.65 26.07
C ASP A 231 -16.45 31.42 24.60
N SER A 232 -15.55 31.81 23.69
CA SER A 232 -15.57 31.34 22.31
C SER A 232 -14.83 30.01 22.23
N ASP A 233 -15.59 28.93 22.46
CA ASP A 233 -15.20 27.55 22.17
C ASP A 233 -15.03 27.39 20.65
N SER A 234 -13.84 27.75 20.17
CA SER A 234 -13.41 27.57 18.79
C SER A 234 -13.03 26.10 18.59
N LYS A 235 -14.05 25.29 18.28
CA LYS A 235 -13.93 23.94 17.75
C LYS A 235 -13.03 23.97 16.51
N SER A 236 -11.74 23.60 16.67
CA SER A 236 -10.86 23.41 15.52
C SER A 236 -11.22 22.09 14.84
N GLU A 237 -11.91 22.19 13.70
CA GLU A 237 -11.92 21.14 12.70
C GLU A 237 -10.50 20.95 12.19
N TYR A 238 -9.88 19.84 12.60
CA TYR A 238 -8.69 19.32 11.96
C TYR A 238 -9.18 18.57 10.72
N SER A 239 -9.13 19.25 9.57
CA SER A 239 -9.22 18.62 8.27
C SER A 239 -7.95 17.79 8.07
N ASP A 240 -8.09 16.47 8.10
CA ASP A 240 -7.15 15.55 7.49
C ASP A 240 -7.18 15.81 5.98
N ASP A 241 -6.27 16.67 5.51
CA ASP A 241 -5.90 16.70 4.10
C ASP A 241 -4.98 15.50 3.83
N GLU A 242 -5.57 14.50 3.17
CA GLU A 242 -4.87 13.55 2.33
C GLU A 242 -3.91 14.29 1.40
N LEU A 243 -2.62 13.97 1.45
CA LEU A 243 -1.65 13.94 0.34
C LEU A 243 -0.31 13.35 0.83
#